data_AF-A0A060CPP9-F1
#
_entry.id   AF-A0A060CPP9-F1
#
_cell.length_a   1.000
_cell.length_b   1.000
_cell.length_c   1.000
_cell.angle_alpha   90.00
_cell.angle_beta   90.00
_cell.angle_gamma   90.00
#
_symmetry.space_group_name_H-M   'P 1'
#
loop_
_entity.id
_entity.type
_entity.pdbx_description
1 polymer ?
#
loop_
_entity_poly.entity_id
_entity_poly.type
_entity_poly.pdbx_seq_one_letter_code
_entity_poly.pdbx_strand_id
1 'polypeptide(L)' 'MLATVIHLMRGTPFVYMGEEIGMTDPLYTTIDDYRDIEAINAYHELVSGGTPAEEAFAIVHSKARDN' A
#
# COMPACT_ATOMS: atom_id res chain seq x y z
N MET A 1 -17.81 -6.58 -7.21
CA MET A 1 -17.49 -7.95 -7.65
C MET A 1 -16.68 -8.69 -6.58
N LEU A 2 -15.59 -8.12 -6.06
CA LEU A 2 -14.76 -8.74 -5.00
C LEU A 2 -15.51 -9.07 -3.70
N ALA A 3 -16.31 -8.12 -3.17
CA ALA A 3 -17.07 -8.34 -1.93
C ALA A 3 -17.97 -9.60 -2.02
N THR A 4 -18.70 -9.78 -3.12
CA THR A 4 -19.55 -10.95 -3.38
C THR A 4 -18.75 -12.25 -3.42
N VAL A 5 -17.57 -12.24 -4.06
CA VAL A 5 -16.70 -13.42 -4.15
C VAL A 5 -16.24 -13.86 -2.77
N ILE A 6 -15.82 -12.92 -1.91
CA ILE A 6 -15.28 -13.25 -0.58
C ILE A 6 -16.40 -13.62 0.41
N HIS A 7 -17.50 -12.86 0.43
CA HIS A 7 -18.55 -13.02 1.44
C HIS A 7 -19.46 -14.23 1.23
N LEU A 8 -19.51 -14.79 0.02
CA LEU A 8 -20.32 -15.98 -0.29
C LEU A 8 -19.53 -17.29 -0.19
N MET A 9 -18.23 -17.25 0.16
CA MET A 9 -17.46 -18.45 0.49
C MET A 9 -17.78 -18.93 1.93
N ARG A 10 -17.56 -20.22 2.20
CA ARG A 10 -17.72 -20.78 3.55
C ARG A 10 -16.62 -20.24 4.46
N GLY A 11 -17.01 -19.46 5.47
CA GLY A 11 -16.11 -18.92 6.48
C GLY A 11 -16.77 -17.80 7.26
N THR A 12 -15.97 -17.06 8.03
CA THR A 12 -16.39 -15.82 8.68
C THR A 12 -15.76 -14.66 7.92
N PRO A 13 -16.53 -13.84 7.19
CA PRO A 13 -15.98 -12.70 6.46
C PRO A 13 -15.57 -11.58 7.44
N PHE A 14 -14.53 -10.84 7.06
CA PHE A 14 -14.08 -9.63 7.72
C PHE A 14 -14.10 -8.50 6.70
N VAL A 15 -14.48 -7.29 7.14
CA VAL A 15 -14.52 -6.08 6.32
C VAL A 15 -13.54 -5.08 6.94
N TYR A 16 -12.59 -4.58 6.15
CA TYR A 16 -11.70 -3.50 6.59
C TYR A 16 -12.39 -2.15 6.45
N MET A 17 -12.06 -1.19 7.31
CA MET A 17 -12.67 0.15 7.27
C MET A 17 -12.37 0.83 5.93
N GLY A 18 -13.42 1.26 5.23
CA GLY A 18 -13.32 1.88 3.91
C GLY A 18 -13.55 0.88 2.76
N GLU A 19 -13.46 -0.43 3.00
CA GLU A 19 -13.78 -1.44 1.98
C GLU A 19 -15.25 -1.34 1.53
N GLU A 20 -16.16 -0.99 2.45
CA GLU A 20 -17.59 -0.89 2.19
C GLU A 20 -17.95 0.26 1.23
N ILE A 21 -17.10 1.28 1.14
CA ILE A 21 -17.22 2.40 0.20
C ILE A 21 -16.28 2.27 -1.00
N GLY A 22 -15.49 1.19 -1.08
CA GLY A 22 -14.53 0.97 -2.16
C GLY A 22 -13.34 1.94 -2.11
N MET A 23 -12.84 2.25 -0.91
CA MET A 23 -11.67 3.09 -0.72
C MET A 23 -10.46 2.50 -1.48
N THR A 24 -9.75 3.35 -2.19
CA THR A 24 -8.55 2.99 -2.97
C THR A 24 -7.30 3.46 -2.26
N ASP A 25 -6.15 2.89 -2.65
CA ASP A 25 -4.85 3.34 -2.18
C ASP A 25 -4.65 4.86 -2.39
N PRO A 26 -3.97 5.55 -1.46
CA PRO A 26 -3.70 6.97 -1.57
C PRO A 26 -2.72 7.25 -2.72
N LEU A 27 -3.02 8.31 -3.48
CA LEU A 27 -2.20 8.75 -4.63
C LEU A 27 -1.02 9.64 -4.17
N TYR A 28 -0.22 9.13 -3.23
CA TYR A 28 0.99 9.82 -2.79
C TYR A 28 1.97 10.03 -3.93
N THR A 29 2.64 11.19 -3.92
CA THR A 29 3.52 11.60 -5.02
C THR A 29 4.99 11.67 -4.60
N THR A 30 5.25 11.69 -3.30
CA THR A 30 6.60 11.77 -2.74
C THR A 30 6.74 10.86 -1.52
N ILE A 31 7.97 10.46 -1.18
CA ILE A 31 8.23 9.66 0.03
C ILE A 31 7.89 10.43 1.32
N ASP A 32 7.87 11.77 1.27
CA ASP A 32 7.56 12.64 2.42
C ASP A 32 6.07 12.60 2.81
N ASP A 33 5.21 12.11 1.91
CA ASP A 33 3.79 11.91 2.19
C ASP A 33 3.54 10.70 3.11
N TYR A 34 4.51 9.77 3.17
CA TYR A 34 4.43 8.57 3.99
C TYR A 34 4.71 8.84 5.46
N ARG A 35 4.05 8.05 6.31
CA ARG A 35 4.24 8.02 7.77
C ARG A 35 4.76 6.67 8.25
N ASP A 36 4.59 5.62 7.46
CA ASP A 36 5.13 4.31 7.76
C ASP A 36 6.68 4.32 7.72
N ILE A 37 7.28 4.09 8.88
CA ILE A 37 8.74 3.98 9.03
C ILE A 37 9.32 2.85 8.17
N GLU A 38 8.57 1.77 7.97
CA GLU A 38 9.02 0.65 7.13
C GLU A 38 9.15 1.08 5.66
N ALA A 39 8.17 1.84 5.16
CA ALA A 39 8.18 2.39 3.80
C ALA A 39 9.34 3.38 3.60
N ILE A 40 9.54 4.28 4.56
CA ILE A 40 10.63 5.27 4.53
C ILE A 40 12.00 4.58 4.55
N ASN A 41 12.19 3.60 5.43
CA ASN A 41 13.44 2.86 5.52
C ASN A 41 13.70 2.03 4.25
N ALA A 42 12.69 1.33 3.73
CA ALA A 42 12.81 0.55 2.50
C ALA A 42 13.19 1.43 1.30
N TYR A 43 12.62 2.63 1.18
CA TYR A 43 12.99 3.60 0.16
C TYR A 43 14.48 3.99 0.27
N HIS A 44 14.93 4.34 1.47
CA HIS A 44 16.33 4.73 1.70
C HIS A 44 17.31 3.58 1.46
N GLU A 45 16.96 2.35 1.86
CA GLU A 45 17.77 1.17 1.59
C GLU A 45 17.94 0.93 0.08
N LEU A 46 16.85 0.99 -0.69
CA LEU A 46 16.89 0.83 -2.15
C LEU A 46 17.74 1.91 -2.84
N VAL A 47 17.54 3.17 -2.46
CA VAL A 47 18.32 4.29 -3.03
C VAL A 47 19.80 4.14 -2.67
N SER A 48 20.12 3.77 -1.42
CA SER A 48 21.50 3.53 -0.99
C SER A 48 22.15 2.33 -1.69
N GLY A 49 21.34 1.35 -2.07
CA GLY A 49 21.74 0.17 -2.85
C GLY A 49 21.92 0.44 -4.35
N GLY A 50 21.66 1.67 -4.81
CA GLY A 50 21.85 2.10 -6.20
C GLY A 50 20.60 2.03 -7.08
N THR A 51 19.44 1.69 -6.53
CA THR A 51 18.16 1.79 -7.26
C THR A 51 17.83 3.26 -7.51
N PRO A 52 17.46 3.66 -8.74
CA PRO A 52 16.99 5.01 -9.02
C PRO A 52 15.83 5.41 -8.10
N ALA A 53 15.82 6.66 -7.63
CA ALA A 53 14.81 7.14 -6.67
C ALA A 53 13.36 6.93 -7.15
N GLU A 54 13.10 7.17 -8.44
CA GLU A 54 11.77 6.95 -9.04
C GLU A 54 11.33 5.47 -8.98
N GLU A 55 12.25 4.56 -9.26
CA GLU A 55 11.99 3.11 -9.19
C GLU A 55 11.82 2.64 -7.74
N ALA A 56 12.68 3.12 -6.83
CA ALA A 56 12.57 2.85 -5.40
C ALA A 56 11.23 3.32 -4.84
N PHE A 57 10.80 4.52 -5.24
CA PHE A 57 9.49 5.06 -4.87
C PHE A 57 8.35 4.21 -5.42
N ALA A 58 8.38 3.83 -6.70
CA ALA A 58 7.34 2.98 -7.30
C ALA A 58 7.22 1.62 -6.58
N ILE A 59 8.34 1.02 -6.18
CA ILE A 59 8.35 -0.24 -5.41
C ILE A 59 7.65 -0.05 -4.06
N VAL A 60 8.04 0.99 -3.31
CA VAL A 60 7.45 1.28 -1.99
C VAL A 60 5.97 1.63 -2.12
N HIS A 61 5.60 2.45 -3.10
CA HIS A 61 4.22 2.87 -3.35
C HIS A 61 3.27 1.69 -3.57
N SER A 62 3.74 0.62 -4.22
CA SER A 62 2.93 -0.58 -4.47
C SER A 62 2.72 -1.51 -3.25
N LYS A 63 3.41 -1.26 -2.13
CA LYS A 63 3.46 -2.19 -0.98
C LYS A 63 3.26 -1.54 0.38
N ALA A 64 3.28 -0.21 0.43
CA ALA A 64 3.18 0.53 1.68
C ALA A 64 1.84 0.27 2.39
N ARG A 65 1.86 0.39 3.71
CA ARG A 65 0.67 0.14 4.56
C ARG A 65 -0.18 1.37 4.82
N ASP A 66 0.35 2.55 4.50
CA ASP A 66 -0.36 3.80 4.69
C ASP A 66 -1.55 3.87 3.74
N ASN A 67 -2.72 4.18 4.30
CA ASN A 67 -3.99 4.41 3.60
C ASN A 67 -4.48 5.84 3.85
#